data_AF-A0A9X2AG14-F1
#
_entry.id   AF-A0A9X2AG14-F1
#
_cell.length_a   1.000
_cell.length_b   1.000
_cell.length_c   1.000
_cell.angle_alpha   90.00
_cell.angle_beta   90.00
_cell.angle_gamma   90.00
#
_symmetry.space_group_name_H-M   'P 1'
#
loop_
_entity.id
_entity.type
_entity.pdbx_description
1 polymer ?
#
loop_
_entity_poly.entity_id
_entity_poly.type
_entity_poly.pdbx_seq_one_letter_code
_entity_poly.pdbx_strand_id
1 'polypeptide(L)'
;MMLLIKADQHYPRRPLPPGPYLLEEPRAATAALEAAIRACPKNDFTSGYPRPSYAQRYDLGETIDSPYLTYREAVWVELWRYEFDTATAAQALTQLQLIITHRKASGVAPMPYKGGCFFPELPPQL
;
A
#
# COMPACT_ATOMS: atom_id res chain seq x y z
N MET A 1 -0.51 12.46 -5.94
CA MET A 1 -0.59 13.15 -4.64
C MET A 1 0.71 12.92 -3.90
N MET A 2 1.47 13.96 -3.56
CA MET A 2 2.78 13.74 -2.93
C MET A 2 2.60 13.43 -1.45
N LEU A 3 2.70 12.14 -1.07
CA LEU A 3 2.74 11.72 0.33
C LEU A 3 4.04 12.23 0.97
N LEU A 4 3.95 13.33 1.73
CA LEU A 4 5.05 13.82 2.56
C LEU A 4 5.20 12.90 3.78
N ILE A 5 5.84 11.76 3.57
CA ILE A 5 6.25 10.86 4.65
C ILE A 5 7.52 11.45 5.26
N LYS A 6 7.36 12.07 6.42
CA LYS A 6 8.48 12.51 7.26
C LYS A 6 9.34 11.30 7.63
N ALA A 7 10.64 11.32 7.30
CA ALA A 7 11.57 10.22 7.59
C ALA A 7 11.69 9.88 9.08
N ASP A 8 11.26 10.81 9.94
CA ASP A 8 11.16 10.76 11.40
C ASP A 8 9.85 10.14 11.93
N GLN A 9 8.85 9.87 11.09
CA GLN A 9 7.65 9.15 11.52
C GLN A 9 7.99 7.69 11.83
N HIS A 10 7.46 7.18 12.96
CA HIS A 10 7.55 5.78 13.40
C HIS A 10 6.75 4.85 12.50
N TYR A 11 7.05 4.81 11.21
CA TYR A 11 6.60 3.72 10.37
C TYR A 11 7.46 2.49 10.67
N PRO A 12 6.83 1.31 10.75
CA PRO A 12 7.54 0.10 11.12
C PRO A 12 8.65 -0.19 10.10
N ARG A 13 9.89 -0.13 10.56
CA ARG A 13 11.06 -0.60 9.80
C ARG A 13 10.99 -2.12 9.67
N ARG A 14 11.68 -2.68 8.67
CA ARG A 14 11.75 -4.13 8.49
C ARG A 14 12.46 -4.81 9.67
N PRO A 15 11.99 -5.99 10.12
CA PRO A 15 10.70 -6.61 9.81
C PRO A 15 9.55 -5.90 10.54
N LEU A 16 8.39 -5.84 9.87
CA LEU A 16 7.15 -5.33 10.46
C LEU A 16 6.80 -6.13 11.74
N PRO A 17 6.39 -5.48 12.85
CA PRO A 17 5.92 -6.18 14.03
C PRO A 17 4.81 -7.20 13.70
N PRO A 18 4.69 -8.27 14.50
CA PRO A 18 3.63 -9.25 14.31
C PRO A 18 2.26 -8.63 14.62
N GLY A 19 1.34 -8.70 13.66
CA GLY A 19 -0.04 -8.19 13.79
C GLY A 19 -0.59 -7.69 12.45
N PRO A 20 -1.92 -7.61 12.27
CA PRO A 20 -2.52 -7.06 11.05
C PRO A 20 -2.42 -5.53 11.03
N TYR A 21 -1.94 -4.96 9.93
CA TYR A 21 -1.77 -3.51 9.73
C TYR A 21 -2.87 -2.90 8.88
N LEU A 22 -3.42 -3.69 7.94
CA LEU A 22 -4.53 -3.29 7.08
C LEU A 22 -5.76 -4.12 7.45
N LEU A 23 -6.78 -3.47 8.01
CA LEU A 23 -8.00 -4.11 8.51
C LEU A 23 -9.26 -3.64 7.77
N GLU A 24 -9.07 -2.75 6.80
CA GLU A 24 -10.15 -2.07 6.11
C GLU A 24 -10.77 -2.96 5.03
N GLU A 25 -12.03 -2.68 4.69
CA GLU A 25 -12.71 -3.41 3.63
C GLU A 25 -12.14 -3.05 2.26
N PRO A 26 -11.98 -4.01 1.33
CA PRO A 26 -12.30 -5.44 1.48
C PRO A 26 -11.21 -6.23 2.23
N ARG A 27 -11.57 -6.83 3.38
CA ARG A 27 -10.61 -7.49 4.31
C ARG A 27 -9.69 -8.52 3.66
N ALA A 28 -10.21 -9.31 2.73
CA ALA A 28 -9.44 -10.37 2.09
C ALA A 28 -8.31 -9.78 1.22
N ALA A 29 -8.59 -8.72 0.47
CA ALA A 29 -7.58 -8.09 -0.39
C ALA A 29 -6.59 -7.25 0.42
N THR A 30 -7.04 -6.58 1.49
CA THR A 30 -6.15 -5.84 2.40
C THR A 30 -5.21 -6.77 3.15
N ALA A 31 -5.70 -7.92 3.64
CA ALA A 31 -4.86 -8.96 4.23
C ALA A 31 -3.88 -9.60 3.22
N ALA A 32 -4.32 -9.83 1.98
CA ALA A 32 -3.45 -10.36 0.93
C ALA A 32 -2.35 -9.36 0.52
N LEU A 33 -2.67 -8.06 0.47
CA LEU A 33 -1.70 -6.99 0.25
C LEU A 33 -0.65 -6.98 1.37
N GLU A 34 -1.10 -7.05 2.62
CA GLU A 34 -0.21 -7.17 3.78
C GLU A 34 0.71 -8.39 3.69
N ALA A 35 0.15 -9.56 3.40
CA ALA A 35 0.92 -10.79 3.28
C ALA A 35 1.99 -10.70 2.18
N ALA A 36 1.64 -10.14 1.02
CA ALA A 36 2.58 -9.96 -0.09
C ALA A 36 3.75 -9.05 0.30
N ILE A 37 3.47 -7.89 0.92
CA ILE A 37 4.50 -6.94 1.34
C ILE A 37 5.42 -7.56 2.39
N ARG A 38 4.87 -8.34 3.34
CA ARG A 38 5.65 -9.05 4.36
C ARG A 38 6.51 -10.17 3.80
N ALA A 39 6.00 -10.90 2.81
CA ALA A 39 6.69 -12.01 2.17
C ALA A 39 7.74 -11.55 1.15
N CYS A 40 7.69 -10.29 0.72
CA CYS A 40 8.69 -9.70 -0.16
C CYS A 40 10.10 -9.95 0.40
N PRO A 41 11.01 -10.55 -0.38
CA PRO A 41 12.35 -10.78 0.11
C PRO A 41 13.11 -9.48 0.40
N LYS A 42 14.16 -9.58 1.21
CA LYS A 42 15.02 -8.45 1.50
C LYS A 42 15.78 -8.08 0.23
N ASN A 43 15.74 -6.81 -0.16
CA ASN A 43 16.50 -6.33 -1.30
C ASN A 43 17.99 -6.47 -0.98
N ASP A 44 18.64 -7.46 -1.57
CA ASP A 44 20.09 -7.57 -1.57
C ASP A 44 20.61 -6.92 -2.85
N PHE A 45 21.13 -5.70 -2.69
CA PHE A 45 21.69 -4.88 -3.77
C PHE A 45 22.87 -5.55 -4.50
N THR A 46 23.44 -6.62 -3.93
CA THR A 46 24.53 -7.40 -4.54
C THR A 46 24.04 -8.58 -5.38
N SER A 47 22.78 -8.98 -5.21
CA SER A 47 22.15 -10.05 -5.97
C SER A 47 21.43 -9.49 -7.20
N GLY A 48 21.38 -10.27 -8.28
CA GLY A 48 20.59 -9.96 -9.50
C GLY A 48 19.09 -10.08 -9.26
N TYR A 49 18.58 -9.46 -8.20
CA TYR A 49 17.21 -9.58 -7.75
C TYR A 49 16.26 -8.97 -8.78
N PRO A 50 15.19 -9.69 -9.19
CA PRO A 50 14.29 -9.22 -10.24
C PRO A 50 13.51 -8.01 -9.76
N ARG A 51 13.95 -6.82 -10.19
CA ARG A 51 13.30 -5.56 -9.86
C ARG A 51 11.99 -5.40 -10.64
N PRO A 52 11.01 -4.63 -10.13
CA PRO A 52 9.78 -4.37 -10.85
C PRO A 52 10.11 -3.65 -12.17
N SER A 53 9.38 -4.03 -13.21
CA SER A 53 9.49 -3.37 -14.52
C SER A 53 9.15 -1.87 -14.41
N TYR A 54 9.51 -1.10 -15.44
CA TYR A 54 9.09 0.31 -15.49
C TYR A 54 7.56 0.45 -15.44
N ALA A 55 6.83 -0.37 -16.19
CA ALA A 55 5.37 -0.40 -16.19
C ALA A 55 4.80 -0.65 -14.79
N GLN A 56 5.29 -1.68 -14.09
CA GLN A 56 4.82 -1.97 -12.73
C GLN A 56 5.09 -0.83 -11.75
N ARG A 57 6.23 -0.14 -11.87
CA ARG A 57 6.53 1.03 -11.02
C ARG A 57 5.61 2.21 -11.32
N TYR A 58 5.35 2.45 -12.60
CA TYR A 58 4.42 3.48 -13.04
C TYR A 58 3.00 3.20 -12.55
N ASP A 59 2.50 1.98 -12.79
CA ASP A 59 1.17 1.55 -12.36
C ASP A 59 1.02 1.60 -10.84
N LEU A 60 2.06 1.23 -10.09
CA LEU A 60 2.06 1.36 -8.62
C LEU A 60 1.94 2.82 -8.21
N GLY A 61 2.67 3.73 -8.87
CA GLY A 61 2.56 5.17 -8.62
C GLY A 61 1.15 5.70 -8.84
N GLU A 62 0.56 5.40 -10.00
CA GLU A 62 -0.82 5.80 -10.31
C GLU A 62 -1.83 5.20 -9.32
N THR A 63 -1.61 3.94 -8.91
CA THR A 63 -2.52 3.24 -7.99
C THR A 63 -2.45 3.82 -6.58
N ILE A 64 -1.26 4.18 -6.09
CA ILE A 64 -1.04 4.81 -4.78
C ILE A 64 -1.69 6.19 -4.71
N ASP A 65 -1.73 6.90 -5.83
CA ASP A 65 -2.35 8.22 -5.95
C ASP A 65 -3.88 8.18 -5.96
N SER A 66 -4.49 6.99 -5.98
CA SER A 66 -5.93 6.83 -5.92
C SER A 66 -6.50 7.32 -4.59
N PRO A 67 -7.56 8.16 -4.61
CA PRO A 67 -8.20 8.63 -3.38
C PRO A 67 -9.02 7.53 -2.69
N TYR A 68 -9.14 6.35 -3.30
CA TYR A 68 -9.86 5.19 -2.74
C TYR A 68 -8.98 4.25 -1.92
N LEU A 69 -7.70 4.59 -1.74
CA LEU A 69 -6.86 3.96 -0.71
C LEU A 69 -7.03 4.71 0.60
N THR A 70 -6.89 3.99 1.72
CA THR A 70 -6.77 4.64 3.03
C THR A 70 -5.41 5.31 3.13
N TYR A 71 -5.26 6.24 4.07
CA TYR A 71 -3.96 6.86 4.30
C TYR A 71 -2.91 5.82 4.66
N ARG A 72 -3.29 4.86 5.51
CA ARG A 72 -2.40 3.77 5.92
C ARG A 72 -1.94 2.92 4.76
N GLU A 73 -2.85 2.48 3.89
CA GLU A 73 -2.50 1.68 2.71
C GLU A 73 -1.56 2.43 1.77
N ALA A 74 -1.91 3.67 1.42
CA ALA A 74 -1.13 4.48 0.48
C ALA A 74 0.28 4.72 1.01
N VAL A 75 0.41 5.10 2.29
CA VAL A 75 1.71 5.27 2.94
C VAL A 75 2.50 3.97 3.00
N TRP A 76 1.83 2.86 3.30
CA TRP A 76 2.52 1.60 3.44
C TRP A 76 3.09 1.13 2.10
N VAL A 77 2.30 1.17 1.04
CA VAL A 77 2.80 0.83 -0.30
C VAL A 77 3.88 1.81 -0.75
N GLU A 78 3.73 3.12 -0.49
CA GLU A 78 4.73 4.13 -0.84
C GLU A 78 6.09 3.87 -0.18
N LEU A 79 6.10 3.46 1.09
CA LEU A 79 7.32 3.10 1.82
C LEU A 79 8.02 1.88 1.21
N TRP A 80 7.25 0.88 0.79
CA TRP A 80 7.79 -0.43 0.40
C TRP A 80 7.98 -0.62 -1.10
N ARG A 81 7.35 0.19 -1.97
CA ARG A 81 7.35 -0.04 -3.42
C ARG A 81 8.74 -0.07 -4.05
N TYR A 82 9.71 0.61 -3.44
CA TYR A 82 11.09 0.64 -3.91
C TYR A 82 11.88 -0.63 -3.54
N GLU A 83 11.36 -1.44 -2.62
CA GLU A 83 11.95 -2.72 -2.19
C GLU A 83 11.29 -3.95 -2.82
N PHE A 84 10.17 -3.78 -3.53
CA PHE A 84 9.48 -4.91 -4.17
C PHE A 84 10.35 -5.60 -5.22
N ASP A 85 10.20 -6.91 -5.34
CA ASP A 85 10.50 -7.60 -6.60
C ASP A 85 9.32 -7.54 -7.56
N THR A 86 9.57 -8.02 -8.78
CA THR A 86 8.56 -8.19 -9.82
C THR A 86 7.30 -8.92 -9.33
N ALA A 87 7.45 -9.97 -8.50
CA ALA A 87 6.33 -10.79 -8.05
C ALA A 87 5.47 -10.05 -7.01
N THR A 88 6.12 -9.44 -6.01
CA THR A 88 5.47 -8.63 -4.98
C THR A 88 4.77 -7.43 -5.62
N ALA A 89 5.42 -6.75 -6.58
CA ALA A 89 4.80 -5.63 -7.29
C ALA A 89 3.52 -6.04 -8.03
N ALA A 90 3.52 -7.19 -8.72
CA ALA A 90 2.33 -7.71 -9.40
C ALA A 90 1.20 -8.06 -8.42
N GLN A 91 1.54 -8.70 -7.28
CA GLN A 91 0.56 -9.02 -6.25
C GLN A 91 -0.01 -7.75 -5.62
N ALA A 92 0.83 -6.79 -5.23
CA ALA A 92 0.41 -5.52 -4.66
C ALA A 92 -0.53 -4.77 -5.60
N LEU A 93 -0.18 -4.65 -6.89
CA LEU A 93 -1.05 -4.05 -7.91
C LEU A 93 -2.42 -4.73 -7.99
N THR A 94 -2.44 -6.06 -8.04
CA THR A 94 -3.68 -6.84 -8.11
C THR A 94 -4.58 -6.54 -6.91
N GLN A 95 -4.02 -6.60 -5.69
CA GLN A 95 -4.81 -6.37 -4.48
C GLN A 95 -5.29 -4.92 -4.36
N LEU A 96 -4.44 -3.95 -4.71
CA LEU A 96 -4.83 -2.53 -4.69
C LEU A 96 -5.96 -2.23 -5.67
N GLN A 97 -5.93 -2.80 -6.87
CA GLN A 97 -7.02 -2.65 -7.84
C GLN A 97 -8.34 -3.23 -7.33
N LEU A 98 -8.30 -4.39 -6.66
CA LEU A 98 -9.48 -4.99 -6.01
C LEU A 98 -10.03 -4.08 -4.90
N ILE A 99 -9.16 -3.56 -4.04
CA ILE A 99 -9.52 -2.64 -2.96
C ILE A 99 -10.19 -1.38 -3.52
N ILE A 100 -9.55 -0.74 -4.50
CA ILE A 100 -10.04 0.49 -5.14
C ILE A 100 -11.39 0.23 -5.81
N THR A 101 -11.53 -0.87 -6.56
CA THR A 101 -12.76 -1.21 -7.27
C THR A 101 -13.92 -1.45 -6.29
N HIS A 102 -13.68 -2.22 -5.22
CA HIS A 102 -14.66 -2.45 -4.17
C HIS A 102 -15.13 -1.15 -3.53
N ARG A 103 -14.20 -0.24 -3.22
CA ARG A 103 -14.54 1.03 -2.57
C ARG A 103 -15.22 2.03 -3.49
N LYS A 104 -14.84 2.07 -4.77
CA LYS A 104 -15.60 2.80 -5.80
C LYS A 104 -17.04 2.31 -5.88
N ALA A 105 -17.25 0.99 -5.85
CA ALA A 105 -18.58 0.38 -5.89
C ALA A 105 -19.39 0.63 -4.61
N SER A 106 -18.74 0.86 -3.46
CA SER A 106 -19.43 1.15 -2.19
C SER A 106 -20.17 2.50 -2.17
N GLY A 107 -19.88 3.40 -3.12
CA GLY A 107 -20.48 4.74 -3.17
C GLY A 107 -19.99 5.72 -2.09
N VAL A 108 -19.13 5.29 -1.18
CA VAL A 108 -18.53 6.15 -0.15
C VAL A 108 -17.49 7.08 -0.80
N ALA A 109 -17.65 8.38 -0.59
CA ALA A 109 -16.74 9.38 -1.13
C ALA A 109 -15.43 9.45 -0.30
N PRO A 110 -14.26 9.57 -0.96
CA PRO A 110 -13.02 9.94 -0.30
C PRO A 110 -13.12 11.26 0.44
N MET A 111 -12.40 11.39 1.55
CA MET A 111 -12.39 12.58 2.40
C MET A 111 -10.99 13.20 2.48
N PRO A 112 -10.89 14.53 2.64
CA PRO A 112 -9.62 15.18 2.91
C PRO A 112 -9.01 14.68 4.22
N TYR A 113 -7.76 14.21 4.20
CA TYR A 113 -7.01 13.76 5.37
C TYR A 113 -5.51 13.97 5.15
N LYS A 114 -4.80 14.52 6.15
CA LYS A 114 -3.34 14.77 6.13
C LYS A 114 -2.80 15.40 4.82
N GLY A 115 -3.50 16.41 4.30
CA GLY A 115 -3.08 17.15 3.08
C GLY A 115 -3.34 16.41 1.77
N GLY A 116 -4.09 15.30 1.82
CA GLY A 116 -4.51 14.52 0.66
C GLY A 116 -5.99 14.16 0.71
N CYS A 117 -6.48 13.36 -0.25
CA CYS A 117 -7.81 12.75 -0.22
C CYS A 117 -7.67 11.23 -0.13
N PHE A 118 -8.36 10.63 0.83
CA PHE A 118 -8.25 9.20 1.13
C PHE A 118 -9.61 8.58 1.42
N PHE A 119 -9.72 7.27 1.26
CA PHE A 119 -10.88 6.54 1.71
C PHE A 119 -10.96 6.59 3.24
N PRO A 120 -12.15 6.84 3.81
CA PRO A 120 -12.29 6.93 5.26
C PRO A 120 -11.90 5.62 5.93
N GLU A 121 -10.96 5.70 6.87
CA GLU A 121 -10.70 4.63 7.83
C GLU A 121 -11.88 4.63 8.82
N LEU A 122 -12.68 3.55 8.89
CA LEU A 122 -13.62 3.37 9.99
C LEU A 122 -12.82 3.42 11.30
N PRO A 123 -13.34 4.08 12.36
CA PRO A 123 -12.51 4.83 13.29
C PRO A 123 -11.52 3.95 14.08
N PRO A 124 -10.37 4.51 14.51
CA PRO A 124 -9.76 4.05 15.75
C PRO A 124 -10.84 4.18 16.83
N GLN A 125 -11.15 3.08 17.51
CA GLN A 125 -11.94 3.18 18.73
C GLN A 125 -11.29 4.21 19.66
N LEU A 126 -12.15 5.03 20.25
CA LEU A 126 -11.90 6.03 21.30
C LEU A 126 -10.66 5.78 22.18
#